data_AF-A0A2V9V4F2-F1
#
_entry.id   AF-A0A2V9V4F2-F1
#
_cell.length_a   1.000
_cell.length_b   1.000
_cell.length_c   1.000
_cell.angle_alpha   90.00
_cell.angle_beta   90.00
_cell.angle_gamma   90.00
#
_symmetry.space_group_name_H-M   'P 1'
#
loop_
_entity.id
_entity.type
_entity.pdbx_description
1 polymer ?
#
loop_
_entity_poly.entity_id
_entity_poly.type
_entity_poly.pdbx_seq_one_letter_code
_entity_poly.pdbx_strand_id
1 'polypeptide(L)'
;MVHERQFREQIVRYGRMLHERGFVAATDGNLSVRLSENRILSTPTCMSKGGMRTSDLVIVDMEGRLVSGKRKVSSEIGMHLLIYRLRPDVKGIVHAHPPTATGFAAAGVALNQPLVCEVVIGLGSIPLAKYGTPGTAELTDALEPLVPGFDAILMSNHGVVAYGTDLEQAYMKMETVEHFARIALVTHQLGHQEPLGPTELEKLVVVRAKYMNGAQTTLDPASGNGHGRKKSAEAEPASELPRRGV
;
A
#
# COMPACT_ATOMS: atom_id res chain seq x y z
N MET A 1 -13.88 -2.72 -19.24
CA MET A 1 -13.86 -1.42 -19.96
C MET A 1 -14.20 -0.19 -19.10
N VAL A 2 -14.87 -0.31 -17.94
CA VAL A 2 -14.98 0.83 -16.98
C VAL A 2 -13.81 0.88 -15.99
N HIS A 3 -13.52 -0.24 -15.32
CA HIS A 3 -12.47 -0.30 -14.27
C HIS A 3 -11.06 0.05 -14.76
N GLU A 4 -10.66 -0.35 -15.97
CA GLU A 4 -9.32 -0.03 -16.50
C GLU A 4 -9.10 1.49 -16.60
N ARG A 5 -10.13 2.26 -17.00
CA ARG A 5 -10.04 3.72 -17.06
C ARG A 5 -9.81 4.31 -15.67
N GLN A 6 -10.57 3.83 -14.67
CA GLN A 6 -10.41 4.25 -13.27
C GLN A 6 -9.01 3.93 -12.74
N PHE A 7 -8.48 2.73 -13.02
CA PHE A 7 -7.11 2.36 -12.63
C PHE A 7 -6.04 3.20 -13.35
N ARG A 8 -6.24 3.55 -14.62
CA ARG A 8 -5.34 4.49 -15.32
C ARG A 8 -5.35 5.87 -14.66
N GLU A 9 -6.53 6.39 -14.33
CA GLU A 9 -6.71 7.68 -13.63
C GLU A 9 -6.08 7.64 -12.22
N GLN A 10 -6.22 6.53 -11.47
CA GLN A 10 -5.58 6.32 -10.17
C GLN A 10 -4.05 6.26 -10.25
N ILE A 11 -3.47 5.52 -11.21
CA ILE A 11 -2.00 5.47 -11.38
C ILE A 11 -1.44 6.86 -11.69
N VAL A 12 -2.10 7.64 -12.56
CA VAL A 12 -1.69 9.02 -12.86
C VAL A 12 -1.78 9.90 -11.60
N ARG A 13 -2.87 9.79 -10.83
CA ARG A 13 -3.07 10.54 -9.58
C ARG A 13 -1.98 10.21 -8.54
N TYR A 14 -1.78 8.94 -8.21
CA TYR A 14 -0.83 8.55 -7.17
C TYR A 14 0.62 8.75 -7.62
N GLY A 15 0.95 8.53 -8.90
CA GLY A 15 2.26 8.88 -9.44
C GLY A 15 2.56 10.38 -9.31
N ARG A 16 1.57 11.25 -9.57
CA ARG A 16 1.72 12.68 -9.32
C ARG A 16 1.92 13.00 -7.84
N MET A 17 1.11 12.42 -6.95
CA MET A 17 1.22 12.65 -5.50
C MET A 17 2.57 12.19 -4.92
N LEU A 18 3.16 11.11 -5.44
CA LEU A 18 4.54 10.68 -5.10
C LEU A 18 5.58 11.69 -5.56
N HIS A 19 5.44 12.23 -6.78
CA HIS A 19 6.37 13.22 -7.32
C HIS A 19 6.28 14.57 -6.59
N GLU A 20 5.07 15.05 -6.29
CA GLU A 20 4.82 16.27 -5.50
C GLU A 20 5.37 16.17 -4.08
N ARG A 21 5.47 14.97 -3.51
CA ARG A 21 6.11 14.69 -2.22
C ARG A 21 7.62 14.48 -2.29
N GLY A 22 8.21 14.47 -3.48
CA GLY A 22 9.63 14.16 -3.67
C GLY A 22 10.00 12.70 -3.37
N PHE A 23 9.04 11.77 -3.44
CA PHE A 23 9.30 10.33 -3.25
C PHE A 23 9.82 9.65 -4.52
N VAL A 24 9.80 10.37 -5.67
CA VAL A 24 10.31 9.90 -6.96
C VAL A 24 10.99 11.07 -7.69
N ALA A 25 12.24 10.87 -8.13
CA ALA A 25 13.06 11.82 -8.84
C ALA A 25 13.21 11.46 -10.33
N ALA A 26 13.18 12.48 -11.19
CA ALA A 26 13.25 12.35 -12.65
C ALA A 26 12.25 11.33 -13.24
N THR A 27 12.68 10.07 -13.44
CA THR A 27 11.89 8.97 -14.02
C THR A 27 11.91 7.68 -13.19
N ASP A 28 12.44 7.71 -11.96
CA ASP A 28 12.48 6.55 -11.06
C ASP A 28 11.08 6.13 -10.55
N GLY A 29 11.05 5.10 -9.70
CA GLY A 29 9.84 4.47 -9.18
C GLY A 29 8.96 3.81 -10.25
N ASN A 30 7.94 3.08 -9.81
CA ASN A 30 6.92 2.49 -10.68
C ASN A 30 5.66 2.12 -9.89
N LEU A 31 4.51 2.09 -10.57
CA LEU A 31 3.22 1.73 -9.98
C LEU A 31 2.53 0.69 -10.87
N SER A 32 1.79 -0.23 -10.26
CA SER A 32 0.93 -1.16 -11.01
C SER A 32 -0.39 -1.47 -10.31
N VAL A 33 -1.36 -1.91 -11.12
CA VAL A 33 -2.64 -2.47 -10.67
C VAL A 33 -2.92 -3.78 -11.39
N ARG A 34 -3.38 -4.81 -10.65
CA ARG A 34 -3.88 -6.07 -11.21
C ARG A 34 -5.23 -5.83 -11.89
N LEU A 35 -5.30 -6.07 -13.21
CA LEU A 35 -6.54 -5.96 -13.98
C LEU A 35 -7.34 -7.27 -14.00
N SER A 36 -6.63 -8.39 -14.02
CA SER A 36 -7.16 -9.76 -13.95
C SER A 36 -6.06 -10.70 -13.46
N GLU A 37 -6.35 -12.00 -13.37
CA GLU A 37 -5.36 -13.04 -13.03
C GLU A 37 -4.10 -12.97 -13.91
N ASN A 38 -4.30 -12.70 -15.21
CA ASN A 38 -3.26 -12.81 -16.23
C ASN A 38 -2.78 -11.45 -16.80
N ARG A 39 -3.26 -10.31 -16.27
CA ARG A 39 -2.89 -8.97 -16.77
C ARG A 39 -2.76 -7.93 -15.68
N ILE A 40 -1.73 -7.10 -15.80
CA ILE A 40 -1.47 -5.94 -14.95
C ILE A 40 -1.37 -4.67 -15.78
N LEU A 41 -1.86 -3.54 -15.24
CA LEU A 41 -1.64 -2.19 -15.74
C LEU A 41 -0.43 -1.62 -15.01
N SER A 42 0.53 -1.03 -15.71
CA SER A 42 1.76 -0.50 -15.10
C SER A 42 2.24 0.81 -15.74
N THR A 43 2.99 1.58 -14.97
CA THR A 43 3.77 2.72 -15.47
C THR A 43 4.85 2.26 -16.45
N PRO A 44 5.06 2.97 -17.58
CA PRO A 44 6.14 2.65 -18.51
C PRO A 44 7.52 3.03 -17.96
N THR A 45 8.57 2.48 -18.57
CA THR A 45 9.96 2.90 -18.29
C THR A 45 10.25 4.33 -18.77
N CYS A 46 11.28 4.96 -18.20
CA CYS A 46 11.79 6.30 -18.54
C CYS A 46 10.71 7.40 -18.60
N MET A 47 9.71 7.35 -17.71
CA MET A 47 8.62 8.31 -17.61
C MET A 47 8.60 8.99 -16.25
N SER A 48 8.45 10.32 -16.24
CA SER A 48 8.26 11.10 -15.01
C SER A 48 6.85 10.92 -14.47
N LYS A 49 6.73 10.65 -13.17
CA LYS A 49 5.44 10.27 -12.55
C LYS A 49 4.51 11.46 -12.35
N GLY A 50 5.04 12.68 -12.21
CA GLY A 50 4.24 13.92 -12.23
C GLY A 50 3.69 14.27 -13.62
N GLY A 51 4.45 13.95 -14.69
CA GLY A 51 4.12 14.32 -16.07
C GLY A 51 3.35 13.28 -16.88
N MET A 52 3.19 12.04 -16.38
CA MET A 52 2.57 10.96 -17.15
C MET A 52 1.08 11.18 -17.42
N ARG A 53 0.57 10.61 -18.52
CA ARG A 53 -0.86 10.60 -18.87
C ARG A 53 -1.41 9.18 -18.88
N THR A 54 -2.73 9.04 -18.79
CA THR A 54 -3.43 7.74 -18.81
C THR A 54 -3.14 6.92 -20.07
N SER A 55 -2.81 7.60 -21.18
CA SER A 55 -2.40 7.04 -22.47
C SER A 55 -0.97 6.51 -22.52
N ASP A 56 -0.11 6.87 -21.57
CA ASP A 56 1.28 6.37 -21.50
C ASP A 56 1.36 4.99 -20.80
N LEU A 57 0.36 4.64 -19.99
CA LEU A 57 0.33 3.40 -19.22
C LEU A 57 0.17 2.16 -20.10
N VAL A 58 0.91 1.11 -19.74
CA VAL A 58 1.00 -0.14 -20.49
C VAL A 58 0.28 -1.27 -19.76
N ILE A 59 -0.26 -2.22 -20.53
CA ILE A 59 -0.76 -3.50 -20.00
C ILE A 59 0.30 -4.55 -20.29
N VAL A 60 0.60 -5.36 -19.28
CA VAL A 60 1.61 -6.43 -19.31
C VAL A 60 0.94 -7.75 -18.91
N ASP A 61 1.37 -8.86 -19.49
CA ASP A 61 0.98 -10.20 -19.02
C ASP A 61 1.85 -10.68 -17.84
N MET A 62 1.54 -11.87 -17.31
CA MET A 62 2.27 -12.42 -16.17
C MET A 62 3.66 -12.94 -16.52
N GLU A 63 4.06 -12.91 -17.80
CA GLU A 63 5.40 -13.23 -18.31
C GLU A 63 6.25 -11.96 -18.54
N GLY A 64 5.70 -10.77 -18.29
CA GLY A 64 6.41 -9.49 -18.47
C GLY A 64 6.34 -8.92 -19.89
N ARG A 65 5.55 -9.52 -20.79
CA ARG A 65 5.43 -9.09 -22.19
C ARG A 65 4.39 -7.99 -22.34
N LEU A 66 4.67 -7.04 -23.24
CA LEU A 66 3.74 -5.95 -23.56
C LEU A 66 2.50 -6.50 -24.28
N VAL A 67 1.33 -6.25 -23.70
CA VAL A 67 0.02 -6.64 -24.25
C VAL A 67 -0.65 -5.46 -24.97
N SER A 68 -0.57 -4.26 -24.39
CA SER A 68 -1.21 -3.05 -24.92
C SER A 68 -0.53 -1.78 -24.41
N GLY A 69 -0.57 -0.72 -25.22
CA GLY A 69 0.13 0.54 -24.98
C GLY A 69 1.22 0.80 -26.03
N LYS A 70 1.71 2.05 -26.07
CA LYS A 70 2.72 2.52 -27.06
C LYS A 70 4.11 2.72 -26.47
N ARG A 71 4.26 2.58 -25.15
CA ARG A 71 5.52 2.77 -24.41
C ARG A 71 6.17 1.43 -24.09
N LYS A 72 7.45 1.45 -23.70
CA LYS A 72 8.17 0.27 -23.22
C LYS A 72 7.79 -0.04 -21.76
N VAL A 73 7.77 -1.32 -21.42
CA VAL A 73 7.52 -1.84 -20.06
C VAL A 73 8.64 -1.38 -19.09
N SER A 74 8.32 -1.22 -17.81
CA SER A 74 9.34 -0.93 -16.76
C SER A 74 10.42 -2.01 -16.73
N SER A 75 11.68 -1.62 -16.50
CA SER A 75 12.79 -2.56 -16.26
C SER A 75 12.54 -3.45 -15.04
N GLU A 76 11.82 -2.93 -14.04
CA GLU A 76 11.56 -3.62 -12.77
C GLU A 76 10.22 -4.38 -12.74
N ILE A 77 9.61 -4.63 -13.90
CA ILE A 77 8.32 -5.33 -13.95
C ILE A 77 8.38 -6.73 -13.28
N GLY A 78 9.56 -7.36 -13.26
CA GLY A 78 9.80 -8.63 -12.56
C GLY A 78 9.47 -8.58 -11.06
N MET A 79 9.79 -7.48 -10.36
CA MET A 79 9.45 -7.27 -8.95
C MET A 79 7.92 -7.26 -8.74
N HIS A 80 7.20 -6.52 -9.57
CA HIS A 80 5.74 -6.47 -9.52
C HIS A 80 5.11 -7.85 -9.78
N LEU A 81 5.63 -8.57 -10.78
CA LEU A 81 5.15 -9.91 -11.14
C LEU A 81 5.41 -10.94 -10.04
N LEU A 82 6.58 -10.90 -9.38
CA LEU A 82 6.89 -11.72 -8.21
C LEU A 82 5.85 -11.50 -7.10
N ILE A 83 5.63 -10.23 -6.72
CA ILE A 83 4.66 -9.86 -5.67
C ILE A 83 3.27 -10.36 -6.03
N TYR A 84 2.80 -10.14 -7.26
CA TYR A 84 1.49 -10.61 -7.70
C TYR A 84 1.35 -12.14 -7.79
N ARG A 85 2.43 -12.90 -7.96
CA ARG A 85 2.39 -14.38 -7.93
C ARG A 85 2.33 -14.90 -6.49
N LEU A 86 3.14 -14.35 -5.59
CA LEU A 86 3.22 -14.80 -4.19
C LEU A 86 2.07 -14.29 -3.31
N ARG A 87 1.45 -13.17 -3.69
CA ARG A 87 0.35 -12.52 -2.94
C ARG A 87 -0.89 -12.29 -3.83
N PRO A 88 -1.80 -13.28 -3.94
CA PRO A 88 -3.05 -13.13 -4.69
C PRO A 88 -3.98 -12.04 -4.16
N ASP A 89 -3.90 -11.72 -2.86
CA ASP A 89 -4.62 -10.64 -2.18
C ASP A 89 -4.19 -9.24 -2.65
N VAL A 90 -2.95 -9.11 -3.13
CA VAL A 90 -2.40 -7.85 -3.63
C VAL A 90 -2.96 -7.51 -5.00
N LYS A 91 -3.49 -6.29 -5.11
CA LYS A 91 -4.00 -5.70 -6.36
C LYS A 91 -3.28 -4.40 -6.72
N GLY A 92 -2.73 -3.66 -5.76
CA GLY A 92 -1.91 -2.46 -6.02
C GLY A 92 -0.48 -2.58 -5.50
N ILE A 93 0.48 -2.06 -6.26
CA ILE A 93 1.90 -2.01 -5.88
C ILE A 93 2.45 -0.62 -6.22
N VAL A 94 3.23 -0.06 -5.28
CA VAL A 94 3.98 1.19 -5.44
C VAL A 94 5.44 0.92 -5.08
N HIS A 95 6.35 1.17 -6.02
CA HIS A 95 7.78 1.30 -5.77
C HIS A 95 8.19 2.76 -5.93
N ALA A 96 8.95 3.27 -4.96
CA ALA A 96 9.43 4.64 -4.91
C ALA A 96 10.76 4.74 -4.13
N HIS A 97 11.33 5.93 -4.11
CA HIS A 97 12.63 6.27 -3.53
C HIS A 97 12.49 7.41 -2.49
N PRO A 98 11.58 7.31 -1.50
CA PRO A 98 11.38 8.36 -0.51
C PRO A 98 12.67 8.61 0.31
N PRO A 99 13.11 9.87 0.50
CA PRO A 99 14.50 10.15 0.89
C PRO A 99 14.94 9.54 2.21
N THR A 100 14.11 9.57 3.26
CA THR A 100 14.53 9.09 4.57
C THR A 100 14.59 7.56 4.59
N ALA A 101 13.53 6.88 4.16
CA ALA A 101 13.50 5.41 4.12
C ALA A 101 14.54 4.83 3.14
N THR A 102 14.83 5.52 2.03
CA THR A 102 15.91 5.17 1.11
C THR A 102 17.28 5.37 1.76
N GLY A 103 17.44 6.42 2.59
CA GLY A 103 18.62 6.62 3.43
C GLY A 103 18.87 5.47 4.40
N PHE A 104 17.83 4.97 5.08
CA PHE A 104 17.91 3.75 5.90
C PHE A 104 18.35 2.53 5.09
N ALA A 105 17.77 2.33 3.90
CA ALA A 105 18.09 1.22 3.02
C ALA A 105 19.54 1.27 2.49
N ALA A 106 20.06 2.47 2.19
CA ALA A 106 21.46 2.70 1.81
C ALA A 106 22.41 2.53 3.00
N ALA A 107 22.00 2.91 4.22
CA ALA A 107 22.77 2.72 5.45
C ALA A 107 22.81 1.25 5.94
N GLY A 108 22.06 0.34 5.31
CA GLY A 108 21.97 -1.06 5.75
C GLY A 108 21.09 -1.27 6.99
N VAL A 109 20.24 -0.30 7.34
CA VAL A 109 19.41 -0.31 8.55
C VAL A 109 17.96 -0.62 8.20
N ALA A 110 17.39 -1.67 8.80
CA ALA A 110 15.98 -2.02 8.63
C ALA A 110 15.06 -1.12 9.48
N LEU A 111 13.82 -0.91 9.02
CA LEU A 111 12.76 -0.21 9.74
C LEU A 111 11.85 -1.22 10.46
N ASN A 112 12.47 -2.15 11.20
CA ASN A 112 11.79 -3.30 11.80
C ASN A 112 11.46 -3.14 13.30
N GLN A 113 11.95 -2.07 13.95
CA GLN A 113 11.69 -1.80 15.37
C GLN A 113 10.26 -1.26 15.60
N PRO A 114 9.51 -1.78 16.58
CA PRO A 114 8.15 -1.33 16.86
C PRO A 114 8.13 -0.03 17.69
N LEU A 115 8.51 1.10 17.09
CA LEU A 115 8.59 2.40 17.79
C LEU A 115 7.26 3.18 17.79
N VAL A 116 6.29 2.83 16.92
CA VAL A 116 5.03 3.58 16.73
C VAL A 116 3.86 2.61 16.54
N CYS A 117 2.85 2.70 17.40
CA CYS A 117 1.70 1.80 17.43
C CYS A 117 0.94 1.73 16.08
N GLU A 118 0.70 2.89 15.47
CA GLU A 118 -0.01 3.04 14.20
C GLU A 118 0.73 2.36 13.04
N VAL A 119 2.07 2.36 13.08
CA VAL A 119 2.92 1.69 12.07
C VAL A 119 2.89 0.18 12.27
N VAL A 120 2.93 -0.30 13.51
CA VAL A 120 2.75 -1.73 13.82
C VAL A 120 1.36 -2.20 13.40
N ILE A 121 0.31 -1.39 13.60
CA ILE A 121 -1.06 -1.71 13.15
C ILE A 121 -1.17 -1.68 11.61
N GLY A 122 -0.60 -0.67 10.95
CA GLY A 122 -0.77 -0.42 9.51
C GLY A 122 0.16 -1.25 8.61
N LEU A 123 1.42 -1.42 8.98
CA LEU A 123 2.46 -2.13 8.21
C LEU A 123 3.00 -3.39 8.89
N GLY A 124 2.88 -3.51 10.22
CA GLY A 124 3.54 -4.57 10.98
C GLY A 124 5.01 -4.25 11.19
N SER A 125 5.87 -4.73 10.30
CA SER A 125 7.33 -4.53 10.34
C SER A 125 7.85 -4.34 8.91
N ILE A 126 8.92 -3.54 8.75
CA ILE A 126 9.47 -3.19 7.43
C ILE A 126 10.91 -3.73 7.36
N PRO A 127 11.13 -4.92 6.77
CA PRO A 127 12.46 -5.53 6.68
C PRO A 127 13.33 -4.82 5.64
N LEU A 128 14.63 -5.14 5.67
CA LEU A 128 15.58 -4.79 4.63
C LEU A 128 15.93 -6.04 3.80
N ALA A 129 15.58 -6.02 2.52
CA ALA A 129 16.04 -6.99 1.54
C ALA A 129 17.54 -6.79 1.25
N LYS A 130 18.22 -7.90 0.92
CA LYS A 130 19.60 -7.87 0.42
C LYS A 130 19.66 -7.06 -0.88
N TYR A 131 20.84 -6.53 -1.22
CA TYR A 131 21.04 -5.91 -2.53
C TYR A 131 20.85 -6.95 -3.63
N GLY A 132 20.15 -6.53 -4.69
CA GLY A 132 20.05 -7.23 -5.97
C GLY A 132 19.89 -6.20 -7.08
N THR A 133 20.52 -6.40 -8.23
CA THR A 133 20.59 -5.37 -9.27
C THR A 133 19.19 -5.04 -9.83
N PRO A 134 18.79 -3.75 -9.89
CA PRO A 134 17.45 -3.37 -10.37
C PRO A 134 17.15 -3.89 -11.79
N GLY A 135 16.00 -4.54 -11.94
CA GLY A 135 15.55 -5.13 -13.20
C GLY A 135 16.20 -6.49 -13.56
N THR A 136 16.98 -7.10 -12.67
CA THR A 136 17.50 -8.47 -12.84
C THR A 136 16.80 -9.46 -11.90
N ALA A 137 17.08 -10.76 -12.06
CA ALA A 137 16.59 -11.80 -11.16
C ALA A 137 17.12 -11.64 -9.72
N GLU A 138 18.31 -11.06 -9.54
CA GLU A 138 18.91 -10.85 -8.20
C GLU A 138 17.99 -10.03 -7.27
N LEU A 139 17.29 -9.05 -7.82
CA LEU A 139 16.32 -8.26 -7.06
C LEU A 139 15.09 -9.09 -6.67
N THR A 140 14.58 -9.96 -7.56
CA THR A 140 13.45 -10.83 -7.23
C THR A 140 13.84 -11.88 -6.21
N ASP A 141 15.01 -12.48 -6.34
CA ASP A 141 15.52 -13.52 -5.43
C ASP A 141 15.76 -12.97 -4.02
N ALA A 142 16.17 -11.69 -3.92
CA ALA A 142 16.33 -10.99 -2.65
C ALA A 142 14.99 -10.62 -1.97
N LEU A 143 13.91 -10.47 -2.74
CA LEU A 143 12.57 -10.10 -2.25
C LEU A 143 11.68 -11.32 -1.95
N GLU A 144 11.80 -12.40 -2.72
CA GLU A 144 10.97 -13.61 -2.62
C GLU A 144 10.73 -14.11 -1.19
N PRO A 145 11.74 -14.28 -0.31
CA PRO A 145 11.51 -14.79 1.05
C PRO A 145 10.75 -13.79 1.97
N LEU A 146 10.65 -12.51 1.59
CA LEU A 146 10.01 -11.47 2.39
C LEU A 146 8.57 -11.19 1.94
N VAL A 147 8.30 -11.25 0.64
CA VAL A 147 6.99 -10.90 0.04
C VAL A 147 5.77 -11.57 0.71
N PRO A 148 5.80 -12.85 1.13
CA PRO A 148 4.68 -13.48 1.81
C PRO A 148 4.31 -12.84 3.16
N GLY A 149 5.31 -12.39 3.94
CA GLY A 149 5.13 -12.00 5.34
C GLY A 149 4.96 -10.51 5.61
N PHE A 150 5.34 -9.65 4.66
CA PHE A 150 5.38 -8.19 4.85
C PHE A 150 4.48 -7.46 3.84
N ASP A 151 4.23 -6.17 4.10
CA ASP A 151 3.39 -5.29 3.29
C ASP A 151 4.17 -4.13 2.64
N ALA A 152 5.37 -3.86 3.15
CA ALA A 152 6.36 -2.97 2.56
C ALA A 152 7.76 -3.48 2.92
N ILE A 153 8.72 -3.30 2.01
CA ILE A 153 10.09 -3.82 2.11
C ILE A 153 11.06 -2.70 1.68
N LEU A 154 12.10 -2.46 2.48
CA LEU A 154 13.26 -1.67 2.07
C LEU A 154 14.17 -2.54 1.19
N MET A 155 14.76 -1.95 0.15
CA MET A 155 15.69 -2.62 -0.76
C MET A 155 17.06 -1.98 -0.62
N SER A 156 18.06 -2.73 -0.14
CA SER A 156 19.38 -2.19 0.19
C SER A 156 20.00 -1.42 -0.98
N ASN A 157 20.53 -0.22 -0.69
CA ASN A 157 21.10 0.71 -1.67
C ASN A 157 20.19 1.03 -2.87
N HIS A 158 18.87 0.85 -2.72
CA HIS A 158 17.91 1.07 -3.79
C HIS A 158 16.75 1.98 -3.36
N GLY A 159 15.73 1.46 -2.66
CA GLY A 159 14.49 2.21 -2.39
C GLY A 159 13.48 1.39 -1.59
N VAL A 160 12.19 1.63 -1.80
CA VAL A 160 11.10 0.96 -1.08
C VAL A 160 10.08 0.38 -2.05
N VAL A 161 9.56 -0.82 -1.78
CA VAL A 161 8.35 -1.35 -2.43
C VAL A 161 7.26 -1.58 -1.38
N ALA A 162 6.04 -1.14 -1.66
CA ALA A 162 4.87 -1.27 -0.80
C ALA A 162 3.65 -1.74 -1.59
N TYR A 163 2.79 -2.56 -0.99
CA TYR A 163 1.69 -3.19 -1.70
C TYR A 163 0.45 -3.47 -0.83
N GLY A 164 -0.70 -3.59 -1.48
CA GLY A 164 -1.99 -3.70 -0.82
C GLY A 164 -3.12 -4.23 -1.68
N THR A 165 -4.31 -4.32 -1.08
CA THR A 165 -5.57 -4.81 -1.69
C THR A 165 -6.06 -3.96 -2.86
N ASP A 166 -5.49 -2.78 -3.03
CA ASP A 166 -5.72 -1.80 -4.09
C ASP A 166 -4.51 -0.82 -4.13
N LEU A 167 -4.52 0.12 -5.07
CA LEU A 167 -3.42 1.06 -5.26
C LEU A 167 -3.36 2.16 -4.18
N GLU A 168 -4.50 2.52 -3.59
CA GLU A 168 -4.58 3.56 -2.57
C GLU A 168 -3.95 3.07 -1.27
N GLN A 169 -4.25 1.83 -0.86
CA GLN A 169 -3.57 1.15 0.23
C GLN A 169 -2.06 1.03 0.00
N ALA A 170 -1.62 0.64 -1.21
CA ALA A 170 -0.19 0.55 -1.52
C ALA A 170 0.52 1.93 -1.42
N TYR A 171 -0.15 2.99 -1.87
CA TYR A 171 0.33 4.37 -1.78
C TYR A 171 0.34 4.91 -0.34
N MET A 172 -0.72 4.68 0.45
CA MET A 172 -0.77 5.05 1.88
C MET A 172 0.29 4.32 2.71
N LYS A 173 0.54 3.04 2.39
CA LYS A 173 1.64 2.27 2.97
C LYS A 173 3.00 2.90 2.65
N MET A 174 3.23 3.35 1.41
CA MET A 174 4.45 4.08 1.04
C MET A 174 4.62 5.40 1.84
N GLU A 175 3.55 6.19 2.00
CA GLU A 175 3.58 7.38 2.88
C GLU A 175 3.91 7.03 4.33
N THR A 176 3.35 5.93 4.83
CA THR A 176 3.55 5.45 6.21
C THR A 176 5.00 5.00 6.43
N VAL A 177 5.65 4.35 5.44
CA VAL A 177 7.08 4.00 5.51
C VAL A 177 7.95 5.25 5.65
N GLU A 178 7.74 6.28 4.84
CA GLU A 178 8.55 7.51 4.91
C GLU A 178 8.22 8.35 6.16
N HIS A 179 6.98 8.32 6.66
CA HIS A 179 6.64 8.89 7.95
C HIS A 179 7.37 8.18 9.10
N PHE A 180 7.36 6.85 9.10
CA PHE A 180 8.05 6.06 10.10
C PHE A 180 9.58 6.23 10.04
N ALA A 181 10.17 6.25 8.85
CA ALA A 181 11.59 6.49 8.65
C ALA A 181 12.04 7.83 9.26
N ARG A 182 11.23 8.89 9.14
CA ARG A 182 11.51 10.19 9.76
C ARG A 182 11.44 10.15 11.29
N ILE A 183 10.49 9.41 11.86
CA ILE A 183 10.42 9.21 13.32
C ILE A 183 11.64 8.39 13.81
N ALA A 184 11.97 7.30 13.13
CA ALA A 184 13.15 6.48 13.44
C ALA A 184 14.45 7.28 13.30
N LEU A 185 14.56 8.17 12.31
CA LEU A 185 15.74 9.04 12.17
C LEU A 185 15.92 9.95 13.40
N VAL A 186 14.83 10.51 13.94
CA VAL A 186 14.88 11.33 15.16
C VAL A 186 15.36 10.50 16.35
N THR A 187 14.89 9.26 16.52
CA THR A 187 15.35 8.40 17.63
C THR A 187 16.83 8.00 17.48
N HIS A 188 17.31 7.76 16.26
CA HIS A 188 18.74 7.59 15.99
C HIS A 188 19.56 8.86 16.29
N GLN A 189 19.05 10.05 15.95
CA GLN A 189 19.71 11.33 16.24
C GLN A 189 19.77 11.66 17.73
N LEU A 190 18.75 11.24 18.50
CA LEU A 190 18.75 11.30 19.97
C LEU A 190 19.65 10.24 20.63
N GLY A 191 20.18 9.28 19.87
CA GLY A 191 21.03 8.20 20.36
C GLY A 191 20.29 7.12 21.16
N HIS A 192 18.96 7.09 21.13
CA HIS A 192 18.16 6.18 21.94
C HIS A 192 16.86 5.77 21.24
N GLN A 193 16.52 4.47 21.31
CA GLN A 193 15.27 3.91 20.84
C GLN A 193 14.61 3.13 21.97
N GLU A 194 13.30 3.34 22.18
CA GLU A 194 12.48 2.61 23.16
C GLU A 194 11.38 1.85 22.39
N PRO A 195 11.65 0.61 21.92
CA PRO A 195 10.65 -0.18 21.20
C PRO A 195 9.57 -0.72 22.14
N LEU A 196 8.36 -0.88 21.60
CA LEU A 196 7.25 -1.50 22.33
C LEU A 196 7.61 -2.94 22.77
N GLY A 197 7.31 -3.25 24.03
CA GLY A 197 7.55 -4.56 24.62
C GLY A 197 6.68 -5.68 24.02
N PRO A 198 7.02 -6.96 24.28
CA PRO A 198 6.26 -8.10 23.75
C PRO A 198 4.76 -8.06 24.10
N THR A 199 4.43 -7.66 25.33
CA THR A 199 3.03 -7.57 25.80
C THR A 199 2.25 -6.46 25.10
N GLU A 200 2.91 -5.38 24.67
CA GLU A 200 2.30 -4.30 23.88
C GLU A 200 2.11 -4.76 22.42
N LEU A 201 3.11 -5.45 21.87
CA LEU A 201 3.03 -6.05 20.53
C LEU A 201 1.87 -7.04 20.40
N GLU A 202 1.67 -7.94 21.37
CA GLU A 202 0.55 -8.89 21.38
C GLU A 202 -0.80 -8.18 21.30
N LYS A 203 -0.99 -7.10 22.07
CA LYS A 203 -2.20 -6.27 22.01
C LYS A 203 -2.37 -5.64 20.62
N LEU A 204 -1.30 -5.13 20.02
CA LEU A 204 -1.33 -4.50 18.69
C LEU A 204 -1.57 -5.51 17.56
N VAL A 205 -1.11 -6.75 17.66
CA VAL A 205 -1.43 -7.82 16.70
C VAL A 205 -2.94 -8.09 16.67
N VAL A 206 -3.60 -8.12 17.85
CA VAL A 206 -5.07 -8.27 17.94
C VAL A 206 -5.79 -7.06 17.34
N VAL A 207 -5.27 -5.85 17.51
CA VAL A 207 -5.83 -4.63 16.89
C VAL A 207 -5.63 -4.65 15.36
N ARG A 208 -4.45 -5.02 14.86
CA ARG A 208 -4.14 -5.15 13.43
C ARG A 208 -5.08 -6.14 12.74
N ALA A 209 -5.34 -7.30 13.35
CA ALA A 209 -6.29 -8.29 12.80
C ALA A 209 -7.70 -7.71 12.64
N LYS A 210 -8.20 -6.96 13.64
CA LYS A 210 -9.50 -6.27 13.54
C LYS A 210 -9.51 -5.17 12.48
N TYR A 211 -8.44 -4.38 12.39
CA TYR A 211 -8.30 -3.28 11.43
C TYR A 211 -8.26 -3.79 9.98
N MET A 212 -7.48 -4.85 9.70
CA MET A 212 -7.42 -5.49 8.39
C MET A 212 -8.79 -6.06 7.96
N ASN A 213 -9.53 -6.71 8.87
CA ASN A 213 -10.86 -7.25 8.59
C ASN A 213 -11.93 -6.14 8.42
N GLY A 214 -11.81 -5.04 9.16
CA GLY A 214 -12.69 -3.87 9.03
C GLY A 214 -12.46 -3.08 7.73
N ALA A 215 -11.22 -2.96 7.27
CA ALA A 215 -10.89 -2.31 6.01
C ALA A 215 -11.47 -3.07 4.79
N GLN A 216 -11.58 -4.40 4.87
CA GLN A 216 -12.18 -5.21 3.80
C GLN A 216 -13.70 -5.04 3.70
N THR A 217 -14.39 -4.69 4.77
CA THR A 217 -15.87 -4.56 4.78
C THR A 217 -16.39 -3.20 4.29
N THR A 218 -15.52 -2.24 3.93
CA THR A 218 -15.92 -0.91 3.41
C THR A 218 -15.90 -0.78 1.89
N LEU A 219 -15.56 -1.84 1.14
CA LEU A 219 -15.47 -1.83 -0.33
C LEU A 219 -16.56 -2.69 -0.99
N ASP A 220 -17.83 -2.41 -0.69
CA ASP A 220 -18.97 -3.01 -1.37
C ASP A 220 -19.90 -1.96 -1.99
N PRO A 221 -19.71 -1.58 -3.28
CA PRO A 221 -20.48 -0.51 -3.94
C PRO A 221 -21.91 -0.93 -4.35
N ALA A 222 -22.40 -2.10 -3.92
CA ALA A 222 -23.54 -2.79 -4.54
C ALA A 222 -24.67 -3.17 -3.56
N SER A 223 -25.27 -2.19 -2.88
CA SER A 223 -26.60 -2.33 -2.28
C SER A 223 -27.50 -1.09 -2.46
N GLY A 224 -27.58 -0.62 -3.71
CA GLY A 224 -28.60 0.33 -4.13
C GLY A 224 -29.95 -0.34 -4.41
N ASN A 225 -31.02 0.16 -3.78
CA ASN A 225 -32.44 -0.21 -3.91
C ASN A 225 -32.88 -1.58 -3.32
N GLY A 226 -33.97 -1.67 -2.55
CA GLY A 226 -34.82 -0.59 -2.04
C GLY A 226 -36.18 -1.03 -1.48
N HIS A 227 -37.06 -0.04 -1.27
CA HIS A 227 -38.51 -0.13 -0.97
C HIS A 227 -38.97 -0.71 0.38
N GLY A 228 -39.69 0.13 1.15
CA GLY A 228 -40.31 -0.28 2.42
C GLY A 228 -41.18 0.78 3.10
N ARG A 229 -42.02 1.54 2.37
CA ARG A 229 -43.03 2.43 3.00
C ARG A 229 -43.97 1.60 3.89
N LYS A 230 -44.03 1.89 5.20
CA LYS A 230 -45.22 1.60 6.02
C LYS A 230 -45.65 2.86 6.79
N LYS A 231 -46.97 3.01 6.89
CA LYS A 231 -47.68 4.20 7.38
C LYS A 231 -47.60 4.31 8.91
N SER A 232 -47.59 5.54 9.41
CA SER A 232 -47.81 5.88 10.81
C SER A 232 -49.20 6.49 11.01
N ALA A 233 -50.06 5.76 11.72
CA ALA A 233 -51.30 6.14 12.41
C ALA A 233 -51.63 4.92 13.31
N GLU A 234 -52.18 5.01 14.52
CA GLU A 234 -52.99 6.07 15.14
C GLU A 234 -52.57 6.35 16.61
N ALA A 235 -53.15 7.39 17.22
CA ALA A 235 -53.17 7.62 18.68
C ALA A 235 -54.36 6.84 19.31
N GLU A 236 -54.69 6.80 20.62
CA GLU A 236 -54.40 7.66 21.79
C GLU A 236 -54.68 6.83 23.12
N PRO A 237 -55.09 7.37 24.31
CA PRO A 237 -54.25 7.66 25.49
C PRO A 237 -54.56 6.91 26.82
N ALA A 238 -53.75 7.23 27.86
CA ALA A 238 -53.99 7.16 29.32
C ALA A 238 -54.13 5.74 29.95
N SER A 239 -53.77 5.48 31.22
CA SER A 239 -53.19 6.28 32.32
C SER A 239 -52.02 5.48 32.99
N GLU A 240 -51.41 5.76 34.15
CA GLU A 240 -51.61 6.75 35.23
C GLU A 240 -50.29 6.99 36.03
N LEU A 241 -50.37 7.52 37.25
CA LEU A 241 -49.31 7.56 38.27
C LEU A 241 -49.86 7.00 39.59
N PRO A 242 -49.01 6.47 40.50
CA PRO A 242 -48.76 7.27 41.69
C PRO A 242 -47.29 7.27 42.18
N ARG A 243 -46.92 8.37 42.86
CA ARG A 243 -45.68 8.48 43.64
C ARG A 243 -45.85 7.86 45.03
N ARG A 244 -44.79 7.20 45.52
CA ARG A 244 -44.31 7.06 46.93
C ARG A 244 -42.98 6.29 46.84
N GLY A 245 -41.90 6.59 47.53
CA GLY A 245 -41.67 7.61 48.57
C GLY A 245 -41.07 6.99 49.83
N VAL A 246 -39.74 6.87 49.87
CA VAL A 246 -38.75 7.11 50.96
C VAL A 246 -37.39 7.18 50.27
#